data_AF-A0A925G3E4-F1
#
_entry.id   AF-A0A925G3E4-F1
#
_cell.length_a   1.000
_cell.length_b   1.000
_cell.length_c   1.000
_cell.angle_alpha   90.00
_cell.angle_beta   90.00
_cell.angle_gamma   90.00
#
_symmetry.space_group_name_H-M   'P 1'
#
loop_
_entity.id
_entity.type
_entity.pdbx_description
1 polymer ?
#
loop_
_entity_poly.entity_id
_entity_poly.type
_entity_poly.pdbx_seq_one_letter_code
_entity_poly.pdbx_strand_id
1 'polypeptide(L)'
;MNQLERFREIIATYCKHGWQLRRVLVCEETRRALFEFEIDAFENVTPEAAAVDALWFARPSHAGREAWELRLVGETPYALFETFEADEAEEAREEMRREMEARLREYALGN
;
A
#
# COMPACT_ATOMS: atom_id res chain seq x y z
N MET A 1 -17.38 3.86 -9.20
CA MET A 1 -16.33 4.36 -8.30
C MET A 1 -15.07 4.50 -9.12
N ASN A 2 -14.53 5.71 -9.16
CA ASN A 2 -13.21 5.96 -9.70
C ASN A 2 -12.16 5.32 -8.79
N GLN A 3 -11.02 4.96 -9.37
CA GLN A 3 -9.92 4.32 -8.64
C GLN A 3 -9.49 5.13 -7.42
N LEU A 4 -9.46 6.46 -7.57
CA LEU A 4 -9.18 7.41 -6.51
C LEU A 4 -10.13 7.33 -5.30
N GLU A 5 -11.43 7.15 -5.57
CA GLU A 5 -12.43 7.06 -4.50
C GLU A 5 -12.17 5.80 -3.66
N ARG A 6 -11.83 4.67 -4.32
CA ARG A 6 -11.43 3.44 -3.64
C ARG A 6 -10.21 3.65 -2.75
N PHE A 7 -9.18 4.34 -3.24
CA PHE A 7 -8.01 4.69 -2.45
C PHE A 7 -8.41 5.44 -1.17
N ARG A 8 -9.19 6.52 -1.29
CA ARG A 8 -9.61 7.34 -0.14
C ARG A 8 -10.48 6.56 0.84
N GLU A 9 -11.39 5.73 0.36
CA GLU A 9 -12.24 4.89 1.22
C GLU A 9 -11.43 3.85 1.99
N ILE A 10 -10.47 3.19 1.33
CA ILE A 10 -9.57 2.23 1.98
C ILE A 10 -8.72 2.96 3.03
N ILE A 11 -8.08 4.08 2.68
CA ILE A 11 -7.26 4.86 3.62
C ILE A 11 -8.11 5.28 4.84
N ALA A 12 -9.27 5.88 4.62
CA ALA A 12 -10.16 6.32 5.70
C ALA A 12 -10.58 5.16 6.61
N THR A 13 -10.87 3.98 6.01
CA THR A 13 -11.22 2.78 6.76
C THR A 13 -10.05 2.30 7.63
N TYR A 14 -8.85 2.21 7.07
CA TYR A 14 -7.66 1.73 7.78
C TYR A 14 -7.22 2.70 8.88
N CYS A 15 -7.20 4.01 8.59
CA CYS A 15 -6.93 5.05 9.57
C CYS A 15 -7.91 5.00 10.75
N LYS A 16 -9.20 4.77 10.48
CA LYS A 16 -10.22 4.58 11.53
C LYS A 16 -9.92 3.37 12.44
N HIS A 17 -9.25 2.36 11.91
CA HIS A 17 -8.83 1.17 12.65
C HIS A 17 -7.41 1.27 13.25
N GLY A 18 -6.79 2.46 13.22
CA GLY A 18 -5.49 2.71 13.83
C GLY A 18 -4.29 2.28 12.97
N TRP A 19 -4.51 1.99 11.70
CA TRP A 19 -3.44 1.80 10.73
C TRP A 19 -2.97 3.13 10.16
N GLN A 20 -1.70 3.23 9.84
CA GLN A 20 -1.07 4.42 9.28
C GLN A 20 -0.62 4.14 7.86
N LEU A 21 -1.03 4.99 6.91
CA LEU A 21 -0.54 4.91 5.54
C LEU A 21 0.96 5.25 5.52
N ARG A 22 1.78 4.33 5.00
CA ARG A 22 3.24 4.51 4.91
C ARG A 22 3.71 4.76 3.49
N ARG A 23 3.18 4.01 2.53
CA ARG A 23 3.54 4.11 1.11
C ARG A 23 2.30 3.88 0.25
N VAL A 24 2.31 4.49 -0.94
CA VAL A 24 1.25 4.35 -1.93
C VAL A 24 1.90 3.89 -3.22
N LEU A 25 1.42 2.79 -3.77
CA LEU A 25 1.86 2.26 -5.05
C LEU A 25 0.78 2.57 -6.08
N VAL A 26 1.16 3.22 -7.18
CA VAL A 26 0.23 3.54 -8.26
C VAL A 26 0.77 3.04 -9.58
N CYS A 27 -0.12 2.50 -10.41
CA CYS A 27 0.21 2.18 -11.78
C CYS A 27 0.40 3.44 -12.62
N GLU A 28 1.01 3.32 -13.79
CA GLU A 28 1.27 4.48 -14.65
C GLU A 28 -0.03 5.19 -15.08
N GLU A 29 -1.11 4.44 -15.33
CA GLU A 29 -2.41 5.00 -15.70
C GLU A 29 -3.00 5.87 -14.58
N THR A 30 -3.05 5.33 -13.35
CA THR A 30 -3.51 6.06 -12.16
C THR A 30 -2.63 7.27 -11.86
N ARG A 31 -1.30 7.11 -12.00
CA ARG A 31 -0.35 8.21 -11.81
C ARG A 31 -0.57 9.35 -12.81
N ARG A 32 -0.81 9.02 -14.09
CA ARG A 32 -1.12 10.02 -15.12
C ARG A 32 -2.41 10.76 -14.79
N ALA A 33 -3.46 10.05 -14.38
CA ALA A 33 -4.71 10.68 -13.96
C ALA A 33 -4.50 11.63 -12.77
N LEU A 34 -3.80 11.19 -11.72
CA LEU A 34 -3.50 12.04 -10.55
C LEU A 34 -2.75 13.33 -10.94
N PHE A 35 -1.77 13.22 -11.83
CA PHE A 35 -0.98 14.35 -12.29
C PHE A 35 -1.78 15.29 -13.20
N GLU A 36 -2.56 14.74 -14.14
CA GLU A 36 -3.40 15.51 -15.06
C GLU A 36 -4.44 16.35 -14.32
N PHE A 37 -4.96 15.84 -13.20
CA PHE A 37 -5.99 16.51 -12.40
C PHE A 37 -5.44 17.25 -11.16
N GLU A 38 -4.12 17.34 -10.97
CA GLU A 38 -3.46 17.92 -9.78
C GLU A 38 -4.08 17.48 -8.45
N ILE A 39 -4.39 16.19 -8.32
CA ILE A 39 -5.14 15.68 -7.17
C ILE A 39 -4.18 15.27 -6.05
N ASP A 40 -4.25 15.97 -4.91
CA ASP A 40 -3.69 15.49 -3.65
C ASP A 40 -4.65 14.50 -2.99
N ALA A 41 -4.38 13.21 -3.18
CA ALA A 41 -5.26 12.13 -2.73
C ALA A 41 -4.77 11.38 -1.49
N PHE A 42 -3.51 11.58 -1.11
CA PHE A 42 -2.78 10.67 -0.22
C PHE A 42 -2.24 11.34 1.05
N GLU A 43 -2.84 12.44 1.49
CA GLU A 43 -2.54 13.10 2.77
C GLU A 43 -1.03 13.31 3.03
N ASN A 44 -0.29 13.80 2.02
CA ASN A 44 1.16 14.03 2.02
C ASN A 44 2.06 12.78 1.83
N VAL A 45 1.51 11.62 1.48
CA VAL A 45 2.31 10.47 1.05
C VAL A 45 2.55 10.53 -0.45
N THR A 46 3.82 10.57 -0.86
CA THR A 46 4.19 10.58 -2.27
C THR A 46 3.86 9.22 -2.91
N PRO A 47 3.04 9.18 -3.97
CA PRO A 47 2.77 7.93 -4.68
C PRO A 47 4.00 7.48 -5.46
N GLU A 48 4.39 6.22 -5.25
CA GLU A 48 5.48 5.55 -5.91
C GLU A 48 4.97 4.82 -7.16
N ALA A 49 5.75 4.87 -8.23
CA ALA A 49 5.40 4.20 -9.47
C ALA A 49 5.58 2.68 -9.32
N ALA A 50 4.51 1.94 -9.54
CA ALA A 50 4.48 0.49 -9.48
C ALA A 50 3.73 -0.08 -10.71
N ALA A 51 3.71 -1.40 -10.83
CA ALA A 51 2.93 -2.06 -11.88
C ALA A 51 1.42 -2.13 -11.55
N VAL A 52 1.06 -1.95 -10.28
CA VAL A 52 -0.29 -2.16 -9.75
C VAL A 52 -0.63 -1.07 -8.74
N ASP A 53 -1.92 -0.82 -8.56
CA ASP A 53 -2.43 0.12 -7.56
C ASP A 53 -2.57 -0.56 -6.20
N ALA A 54 -1.82 -0.12 -5.20
CA ALA A 54 -1.81 -0.73 -3.87
C ALA A 54 -1.43 0.27 -2.77
N LEU A 55 -1.73 -0.09 -1.52
CA LEU A 55 -1.50 0.74 -0.34
C LEU A 55 -0.74 -0.05 0.73
N TRP A 56 0.32 0.56 1.25
CA TRP A 56 1.05 0.03 2.40
C TRP A 56 0.57 0.69 3.67
N PHE A 57 0.01 -0.11 4.55
CA PHE A 57 -0.38 0.28 5.89
C PHE A 57 0.58 -0.32 6.91
N ALA A 58 0.96 0.46 7.91
CA ALA A 58 1.66 -0.05 9.08
C ALA A 58 0.83 0.22 10.34
N ARG A 59 0.89 -0.68 11.30
CA ARG A 59 0.41 -0.42 12.66
C ARG A 59 1.47 -0.85 13.66
N PRO A 60 1.70 -0.07 14.72
CA PRO A 60 2.49 -0.53 15.85
C PRO A 60 1.81 -1.73 16.50
N SER A 61 2.58 -2.75 16.84
CA SER A 61 2.15 -3.98 17.48
C SER A 61 2.86 -4.16 18.83
N HIS A 62 2.44 -5.15 19.61
CA HIS A 62 2.95 -5.37 20.96
C HIS A 62 4.44 -5.77 20.94
N ALA A 63 5.22 -5.20 21.88
CA ALA A 63 6.67 -5.40 22.04
C ALA A 63 7.56 -4.82 20.92
N GLY A 64 7.19 -3.65 20.36
CA GLY A 64 8.03 -2.92 19.39
C GLY A 64 8.01 -3.48 17.97
N ARG A 65 7.20 -4.50 17.72
CA ARG A 65 6.96 -5.06 16.39
C ARG A 65 6.06 -4.14 15.58
N GLU A 66 6.22 -4.12 14.28
CA GLU A 66 5.35 -3.35 13.37
C GLU A 66 4.67 -4.32 12.42
N ALA A 67 3.35 -4.28 12.37
CA ALA A 67 2.60 -5.08 11.41
C ALA A 67 2.35 -4.24 10.16
N TRP A 68 2.71 -4.80 9.01
CA TRP A 68 2.59 -4.16 7.71
C TRP A 68 1.59 -4.94 6.86
N GLU A 69 0.76 -4.20 6.14
CA GLU A 69 -0.21 -4.76 5.22
C GLU A 69 -0.11 -4.05 3.87
N LEU A 70 0.08 -4.84 2.82
CA LEU A 70 0.01 -4.40 1.44
C LEU A 70 -1.37 -4.75 0.88
N ARG A 71 -2.18 -3.73 0.66
CA ARG A 71 -3.57 -3.86 0.19
C ARG A 71 -3.66 -3.52 -1.29
N LEU A 72 -4.15 -4.46 -2.11
CA LEU A 72 -4.47 -4.20 -3.52
C LEU A 72 -5.69 -3.29 -3.62
N VAL A 73 -5.58 -2.25 -4.44
CA VAL A 73 -6.70 -1.37 -4.81
C VAL A 73 -7.24 -1.81 -6.17
N GLY A 74 -7.99 -2.92 -6.15
CA GLY A 74 -8.57 -3.52 -7.33
C GLY A 74 -10.05 -3.85 -7.13
N GLU A 75 -10.65 -4.47 -8.14
CA GLU A 75 -12.02 -5.01 -8.03
C GLU A 75 -12.07 -6.19 -7.05
N THR A 76 -11.02 -7.02 -7.06
CA THR A 76 -10.88 -8.15 -6.16
C THR A 76 -10.17 -7.72 -4.87
N PRO A 77 -10.78 -7.94 -3.68
CA PRO A 77 -10.13 -7.64 -2.43
C PRO A 77 -8.99 -8.62 -2.18
N TYR A 78 -7.76 -8.13 -2.24
CA TYR A 78 -6.57 -8.92 -1.93
C TYR A 78 -5.60 -8.10 -1.08
N ALA A 79 -5.00 -8.75 -0.08
CA ALA A 79 -4.03 -8.13 0.81
C ALA A 79 -2.99 -9.15 1.24
N LEU A 80 -1.76 -8.67 1.40
CA LEU A 80 -0.66 -9.42 1.99
C LEU A 80 -0.33 -8.77 3.33
N PHE A 81 -0.12 -9.59 4.36
CA PHE A 81 0.17 -9.12 5.72
C PHE A 81 1.49 -9.72 6.18
N GLU A 82 2.33 -8.90 6.78
CA GLU A 82 3.61 -9.32 7.35
C GLU A 82 3.86 -8.61 8.68
N THR A 83 4.60 -9.25 9.59
CA THR A 83 4.97 -8.62 10.87
C THR A 83 6.48 -8.56 10.99
N PHE A 84 7.01 -7.34 11.07
CA PHE A 84 8.44 -7.10 11.24
C PHE A 84 8.80 -6.98 12.72
N GLU A 85 9.88 -7.66 13.11
CA GLU A 85 10.40 -7.61 14.48
C GLU A 85 11.21 -6.34 14.72
N ALA A 86 11.21 -5.81 15.95
CA ALA A 86 11.89 -4.54 16.27
C ALA A 86 13.40 -4.56 15.95
N ASP A 87 14.03 -5.72 16.15
CA ASP A 87 15.47 -5.96 15.95
C ASP A 87 15.83 -6.37 14.52
N GLU A 88 14.82 -6.54 13.65
CA GLU A 88 15.04 -6.88 12.26
C GLU A 88 15.69 -5.72 11.50
N ALA A 89 16.75 -6.04 10.75
CA ALA A 89 17.47 -5.07 9.95
C ALA A 89 16.57 -4.45 8.88
N GLU A 90 16.69 -3.14 8.67
CA GLU A 90 15.92 -2.40 7.65
C GLU A 90 16.10 -3.00 6.24
N GLU A 91 17.30 -3.51 5.92
CA GLU A 91 17.57 -4.18 4.65
C GLU A 91 16.69 -5.43 4.46
N ALA A 92 16.54 -6.25 5.50
CA ALA A 92 15.68 -7.44 5.47
C ALA A 92 14.19 -7.05 5.36
N ARG A 93 13.77 -6.01 6.08
CA ARG A 93 12.41 -5.46 5.95
C ARG A 93 12.12 -4.96 4.55
N GLU A 94 13.08 -4.27 3.93
CA GLU A 94 12.91 -3.78 2.56
C GLU A 94 12.90 -4.91 1.54
N GLU A 95 13.73 -5.94 1.70
CA GLU A 95 13.70 -7.14 0.87
C GLU A 95 12.32 -7.81 0.92
N MET A 96 11.79 -8.05 2.12
CA MET A 96 10.47 -8.64 2.31
C MET A 96 9.35 -7.76 1.72
N ARG A 97 9.42 -6.43 1.87
CA ARG A 97 8.47 -5.50 1.23
C ARG A 97 8.49 -5.67 -0.29
N ARG A 98 9.67 -5.72 -0.91
CA ARG A 98 9.80 -5.94 -2.37
C ARG A 98 9.26 -7.31 -2.79
N GLU A 99 9.48 -8.35 -1.99
CA GLU A 99 8.89 -9.67 -2.26
C GLU A 99 7.36 -9.64 -2.19
N MET A 100 6.78 -8.96 -1.20
CA MET A 100 5.33 -8.80 -1.08
C MET A 100 4.76 -8.04 -2.28
N GLU A 101 5.42 -6.96 -2.72
CA GLU A 101 5.04 -6.22 -3.92
C GLU A 101 5.09 -7.08 -5.18
N ALA A 102 6.13 -7.91 -5.33
CA ALA A 102 6.25 -8.84 -6.44
C ALA A 102 5.09 -9.86 -6.44
N ARG A 103 4.79 -10.48 -5.29
CA ARG A 103 3.67 -11.42 -5.15
C ARG A 103 2.31 -10.77 -5.46
N LEU A 104 2.10 -9.55 -4.96
CA LEU A 104 0.87 -8.79 -5.24
C LEU A 104 0.73 -8.51 -6.74
N ARG A 105 1.83 -8.11 -7.38
CA ARG A 105 1.89 -7.87 -8.82
C ARG A 105 1.58 -9.14 -9.61
N GLU A 106 2.19 -10.26 -9.25
CA GLU A 106 1.93 -11.54 -9.91
C GLU A 106 0.45 -11.93 -9.80
N TYR A 107 -0.16 -11.75 -8.62
CA TYR A 107 -1.59 -11.99 -8.43
C TYR A 107 -2.46 -11.08 -9.29
N ALA A 108 -2.15 -9.78 -9.35
CA ALA A 108 -2.95 -8.81 -10.08
C ALA A 108 -2.76 -8.85 -11.61
N LEU A 109 -1.63 -9.36 -12.12
CA LEU A 109 -1.37 -9.52 -13.55
C LEU A 109 -1.71 -10.93 -14.08
N GLY A 110 -1.74 -11.92 -13.19
CA GLY A 110 -2.01 -13.32 -13.53
C GLY A 110 -3.48 -13.72 -13.45
N ASN A 111 -4.36 -12.83 -12.99
CA ASN A 111 -5.79 -13.07 -12.78
C ASN A 111 -6.62 -11.99 -13.47
#